data_AF-A0A3C2EAT0-F1
#
_entry.id   AF-A0A3C2EAT0-F1
#
_cell.length_a   1.000
_cell.length_b   1.000
_cell.length_c   1.000
_cell.angle_alpha   90.00
_cell.angle_beta   90.00
_cell.angle_gamma   90.00
#
_symmetry.space_group_name_H-M   'P 1'
#
loop_
_entity.id
_entity.type
_entity.pdbx_description
1 polymer ?
#
loop_
_entity_poly.entity_id
_entity_poly.type
_entity_poly.pdbx_seq_one_letter_code
_entity_poly.pdbx_strand_id
1 'polypeptide(L)'
;MIEMAKKTFIALLAVMFLFSRSMDVYGQTIQTRFGKNRVQYHDDFNNWWMYETDHFAVYWYGKGRNIVKAVIQLAELDHHEIQQFLGHTMNEKIRIIVYLDHSDYSQTNIAYLENE
;
A
#
# COMPACT_ATOMS: atom_id res chain seq x y z
N MET A 1 9.41 -28.74 -65.83
CA MET A 1 9.96 -27.69 -64.95
C MET A 1 9.07 -27.39 -63.73
N ILE A 2 7.76 -27.16 -63.91
CA ILE A 2 6.84 -26.77 -62.81
C ILE A 2 6.74 -27.83 -61.69
N GLU A 3 6.65 -29.11 -62.04
CA GLU A 3 6.50 -30.20 -61.05
C GLU A 3 7.75 -30.41 -60.17
N MET A 4 8.93 -30.15 -60.75
CA MET A 4 10.20 -30.22 -60.05
C MET A 4 10.35 -29.06 -59.06
N ALA A 5 9.90 -27.86 -59.46
CA ALA A 5 9.88 -26.67 -58.60
C ALA A 5 8.91 -26.80 -57.40
N LYS A 6 7.77 -27.50 -57.58
CA LYS A 6 6.85 -27.80 -56.45
C LYS A 6 7.47 -28.75 -55.44
N LYS A 7 8.15 -29.79 -55.89
CA LYS A 7 8.80 -30.77 -55.00
C LYS A 7 9.95 -30.15 -54.22
N THR A 8 10.76 -29.31 -54.85
CA THR A 8 11.82 -28.58 -54.15
C THR A 8 11.24 -27.59 -53.14
N PHE A 9 10.14 -26.91 -53.46
CA PHE A 9 9.46 -26.02 -52.52
C PHE A 9 8.89 -26.76 -51.30
N ILE A 10 8.25 -27.91 -51.51
CA ILE A 10 7.72 -28.75 -50.41
C ILE A 10 8.87 -29.28 -49.54
N ALA A 11 9.98 -29.70 -50.14
CA ALA A 11 11.16 -30.13 -49.38
C ALA A 11 11.75 -29.00 -48.52
N LEU A 12 11.76 -27.76 -49.04
CA LEU A 12 12.22 -26.58 -48.32
C LEU A 12 11.33 -26.26 -47.11
N LEU A 13 10.01 -26.35 -47.27
CA LEU A 13 9.05 -26.17 -46.17
C LEU A 13 9.20 -27.25 -45.09
N ALA A 14 9.40 -28.51 -45.49
CA ALA A 14 9.61 -29.62 -44.56
C ALA A 14 10.90 -29.44 -43.74
N VAL A 15 11.98 -28.98 -44.37
CA VAL A 15 13.23 -28.65 -43.67
C VAL A 15 13.01 -27.50 -42.69
N MET A 16 12.29 -26.46 -43.09
CA MET A 16 12.00 -25.31 -42.22
C MET A 16 11.20 -25.72 -40.97
N PHE A 17 10.26 -26.66 -41.12
CA PHE A 17 9.46 -27.21 -40.01
C PHE A 17 10.29 -28.08 -39.07
N LEU A 18 11.34 -28.76 -39.57
CA LEU A 18 12.26 -29.53 -38.71
C LEU A 18 13.18 -28.63 -37.88
N PHE A 19 13.35 -27.36 -38.26
CA PHE A 19 14.14 -26.37 -37.52
C PHE A 19 13.33 -25.51 -36.54
N SER A 20 12.00 -25.63 -36.48
CA SER A 20 11.22 -24.94 -35.46
C SER A 20 11.39 -25.61 -34.10
N ARG A 21 12.41 -25.18 -33.35
CA ARG A 21 12.59 -25.46 -31.92
C ARG A 21 11.47 -24.80 -31.12
N SER A 22 10.79 -25.56 -30.27
CA SER A 22 9.91 -25.03 -29.23
C SER A 22 10.77 -24.25 -28.22
N MET A 23 10.58 -22.94 -28.12
CA MET A 23 11.11 -22.16 -27.01
C MET A 23 10.24 -22.44 -25.77
N ASP A 24 10.87 -22.87 -24.67
CA ASP A 24 10.18 -22.99 -23.39
C ASP A 24 9.74 -21.60 -22.93
N VAL A 25 8.42 -21.39 -22.85
CA VAL A 25 7.83 -20.15 -22.35
C VAL A 25 7.80 -20.24 -20.83
N TYR A 26 8.65 -19.46 -20.16
CA TYR A 26 8.60 -19.30 -18.71
C TYR A 26 7.48 -18.32 -18.35
N GLY A 27 6.41 -18.81 -17.73
CA GLY A 27 5.37 -17.96 -17.16
C GLY A 27 5.88 -17.21 -15.92
N GLN A 28 5.58 -15.92 -15.82
CA GLN A 28 5.87 -15.14 -14.62
C GLN A 28 4.91 -15.58 -13.49
N THR A 29 5.45 -16.07 -12.38
CA THR A 29 4.69 -16.37 -11.16
C THR A 29 5.10 -15.42 -10.05
N ILE A 30 4.10 -14.88 -9.34
CA ILE A 30 4.32 -14.02 -8.18
C ILE A 30 4.64 -14.92 -6.98
N GLN A 31 5.92 -15.11 -6.70
CA GLN A 31 6.40 -15.81 -5.50
C GLN A 31 6.42 -14.85 -4.30
N THR A 32 5.28 -14.24 -3.96
CA THR A 32 5.17 -13.52 -2.69
C THR A 32 4.91 -14.52 -1.59
N ARG A 33 5.81 -14.57 -0.60
CA ARG A 33 5.50 -15.25 0.66
C ARG A 33 4.45 -14.40 1.38
N PHE A 34 3.19 -14.78 1.29
CA PHE A 34 2.18 -14.21 2.19
C PHE A 34 2.61 -14.53 3.63
N GLY A 35 2.97 -13.48 4.36
CA GLY A 35 3.27 -13.56 5.78
C GLY A 35 2.06 -14.13 6.53
N LYS A 36 2.32 -14.91 7.59
CA LYS A 36 1.26 -15.40 8.49
C LYS A 36 0.39 -14.22 8.94
N ASN A 37 -0.93 -14.42 9.06
CA ASN A 37 -1.86 -13.42 9.59
C ASN A 37 -1.29 -12.80 10.88
N ARG A 38 -1.14 -11.47 10.92
CA ARG A 38 -0.71 -10.75 12.12
C ARG A 38 -1.84 -10.82 13.13
N VAL A 39 -1.60 -11.53 14.24
CA VAL A 39 -2.54 -11.58 15.36
C VAL A 39 -2.45 -10.23 16.08
N GLN A 40 -3.54 -9.47 16.09
CA GLN A 40 -3.70 -8.30 16.96
C GLN A 40 -4.06 -8.82 18.36
N TYR A 41 -3.21 -8.54 19.34
CA TYR A 41 -3.35 -9.09 20.70
C TYR A 41 -4.12 -8.17 21.67
N HIS A 42 -4.43 -6.92 21.27
CA HIS A 42 -5.05 -5.93 22.16
C HIS A 42 -6.55 -5.75 21.90
N ASP A 43 -7.36 -6.05 22.92
CA ASP A 43 -8.81 -5.75 22.93
C ASP A 43 -9.12 -4.25 22.86
N ASP A 44 -8.13 -3.39 23.16
CA ASP A 44 -8.30 -1.94 23.16
C ASP A 44 -8.65 -1.38 21.76
N PHE A 45 -8.29 -2.09 20.69
CA PHE A 45 -8.68 -1.75 19.31
C PHE A 45 -10.18 -1.96 19.03
N ASN A 46 -10.94 -2.59 19.93
CA ASN A 46 -12.38 -2.76 19.75
C ASN A 46 -13.15 -1.45 19.93
N ASN A 47 -12.55 -0.47 20.61
CA ASN A 47 -13.21 0.78 20.97
C ASN A 47 -12.48 1.97 20.36
N TRP A 48 -12.95 2.39 19.19
CA TRP A 48 -12.46 3.59 18.51
C TRP A 48 -13.32 4.81 18.84
N TRP A 49 -12.64 5.94 18.95
CA TRP A 49 -13.25 7.22 19.19
C TRP A 49 -12.68 8.24 18.20
N MET A 50 -13.50 9.24 17.91
CA MET A 50 -13.13 10.34 17.05
C MET A 50 -13.65 11.65 17.63
N TYR A 51 -12.87 12.71 17.45
CA TYR A 51 -13.26 14.07 17.75
C TYR A 51 -12.81 15.00 16.63
N GLU A 52 -13.71 15.86 16.17
CA GLU A 52 -13.41 16.86 15.15
C GLU A 52 -13.30 18.25 15.77
N THR A 53 -12.35 19.01 15.24
CA THR A 53 -12.22 20.46 15.43
C THR A 53 -12.42 21.18 14.10
N ASP A 54 -12.10 22.46 14.07
CA ASP A 54 -12.19 23.27 12.85
C ASP A 54 -11.22 22.75 11.77
N HIS A 55 -9.99 22.40 12.16
CA HIS A 55 -8.94 22.03 11.21
C HIS A 55 -8.51 20.56 11.25
N PHE A 56 -8.93 19.80 12.26
CA PHE A 56 -8.48 18.42 12.46
C PHE A 56 -9.62 17.43 12.72
N ALA A 57 -9.37 16.17 12.37
CA ALA A 57 -10.13 15.01 12.81
C ALA A 57 -9.19 14.05 13.54
N VAL A 58 -9.38 13.89 14.84
CA VAL A 58 -8.45 13.14 15.71
C VAL A 58 -9.09 11.82 16.15
N TYR A 59 -8.40 10.72 15.87
CA TYR A 59 -8.82 9.35 16.16
C TYR A 59 -7.93 8.72 17.23
N TRP A 60 -8.53 7.92 18.09
CA TRP A 60 -7.80 7.13 19.09
C TRP A 60 -8.58 5.88 19.48
N TYR A 61 -7.90 4.93 20.11
CA TYR A 61 -8.50 3.71 20.64
C TYR A 61 -8.37 3.64 22.17
N GLY A 62 -9.20 2.79 22.78
CA GLY A 62 -9.12 2.45 24.19
C GLY A 62 -9.20 3.67 25.14
N LYS A 63 -8.25 3.73 26.09
CA LYS A 63 -8.27 4.68 27.22
C LYS A 63 -7.51 5.99 26.96
N GLY A 64 -7.12 6.27 25.71
CA GLY A 64 -6.25 7.41 25.34
C GLY A 64 -6.83 8.82 25.46
N ARG A 65 -8.06 8.98 25.98
CA ARG A 65 -8.81 10.26 25.93
C ARG A 65 -8.05 11.46 26.52
N ASN A 66 -7.32 11.26 27.63
CA ASN A 66 -6.61 12.37 28.28
C ASN A 66 -5.43 12.88 27.44
N ILE A 67 -4.71 11.97 26.79
CA ILE A 67 -3.59 12.31 25.90
C ILE A 67 -4.14 13.03 24.67
N VAL A 68 -5.24 12.52 24.11
CA VAL A 68 -5.85 13.08 22.90
C VAL A 68 -6.35 14.51 23.10
N LYS A 69 -6.87 14.85 24.29
CA LYS A 69 -7.24 16.24 24.59
C LYS A 69 -6.07 17.21 24.43
N ALA A 70 -4.88 16.83 24.90
CA ALA A 70 -3.68 17.64 24.73
C ALA A 70 -3.26 17.72 23.26
N VAL A 71 -3.30 16.60 22.54
CA VAL A 71 -3.01 16.56 21.10
C VAL A 71 -3.91 17.50 20.31
N ILE A 72 -5.22 17.48 20.58
CA ILE A 72 -6.18 18.36 19.92
C ILE A 72 -5.85 19.84 20.16
N GLN A 73 -5.56 20.20 21.43
CA GLN A 73 -5.26 21.59 21.79
C GLN A 73 -3.97 22.09 21.13
N LEU A 74 -2.93 21.27 21.14
CA LEU A 74 -1.65 21.61 20.51
C LEU A 74 -1.78 21.71 19.00
N ALA A 75 -2.47 20.76 18.37
CA ALA A 75 -2.68 20.76 16.92
C ALA A 75 -3.38 22.03 16.44
N GLU A 76 -4.43 22.46 17.14
CA GLU A 76 -5.15 23.71 16.81
C GLU A 76 -4.32 24.96 17.11
N LEU A 77 -3.54 24.97 18.20
CA LEU A 77 -2.67 26.10 18.55
C LEU A 77 -1.59 26.32 17.47
N ASP A 78 -0.95 25.23 17.04
CA ASP A 78 0.18 25.28 16.11
C ASP A 78 -0.27 25.41 14.64
N HIS A 79 -1.56 25.17 14.36
CA HIS A 79 -2.11 25.14 13.00
C HIS A 79 -1.79 26.40 12.21
N HIS A 80 -1.94 27.57 12.83
CA HIS A 80 -1.76 28.84 12.15
C HIS A 80 -0.30 29.06 11.73
N GLU A 81 0.64 28.76 12.63
CA GLU A 81 2.08 28.88 12.34
C GLU A 81 2.50 27.92 11.23
N ILE A 82 2.03 26.67 11.28
CA ILE A 82 2.33 25.66 10.26
C ILE A 82 1.74 26.07 8.90
N GLN A 83 0.51 26.58 8.84
CA GLN A 83 -0.09 27.07 7.60
C GLN A 83 0.71 28.22 6.98
N GLN A 84 1.15 29.19 7.80
CA GLN A 84 1.97 30.30 7.33
C GLN A 84 3.30 29.80 6.77
N PHE A 85 3.95 28.86 7.46
CA PHE A 85 5.21 28.26 7.03
C PHE A 85 5.07 27.52 5.69
N LEU A 86 3.97 26.77 5.50
CA LEU A 86 3.70 26.04 4.26
C LEU A 86 3.22 26.95 3.12
N GLY A 87 2.78 28.18 3.41
CA GLY A 87 2.28 29.13 2.42
C GLY A 87 0.98 28.71 1.73
N HIS A 88 0.25 27.75 2.30
CA HIS A 88 -0.99 27.19 1.73
C HIS A 88 -1.99 26.83 2.83
N THR A 89 -3.27 27.13 2.57
CA THR A 89 -4.39 26.76 3.46
C THR A 89 -4.95 25.40 3.06
N MET A 90 -5.00 24.45 3.99
CA MET A 90 -5.60 23.14 3.71
C MET A 90 -7.12 23.26 3.57
N ASN A 91 -7.68 22.75 2.47
CA ASN A 91 -9.12 22.75 2.23
C ASN A 91 -9.86 21.61 2.97
N GLU A 92 -9.11 20.59 3.39
CA GLU A 92 -9.64 19.43 4.12
C GLU A 92 -9.05 19.37 5.54
N LYS A 93 -9.83 18.81 6.47
CA LYS A 93 -9.37 18.57 7.84
C LYS A 93 -8.23 17.55 7.84
N ILE A 94 -7.17 17.87 8.57
CA ILE A 94 -6.01 16.98 8.72
C ILE A 94 -6.39 15.86 9.69
N ARG A 95 -6.16 14.60 9.28
CA ARG A 95 -6.43 13.43 10.12
C ARG A 95 -5.23 13.12 11.01
N ILE A 96 -5.46 13.05 12.31
CA ILE A 96 -4.46 12.64 13.30
C ILE A 96 -4.92 11.33 13.93
N ILE A 97 -4.05 10.31 13.94
CA ILE A 97 -4.32 9.05 14.63
C ILE A 97 -3.33 8.92 15.77
N VAL A 98 -3.84 8.80 17.01
CA VAL A 98 -3.02 8.72 18.22
C VAL A 98 -2.89 7.27 18.66
N TYR A 99 -1.66 6.76 18.66
CA TYR A 99 -1.31 5.45 19.22
C TYR A 99 -0.69 5.61 20.60
N LEU A 100 -1.06 4.74 21.54
CA LEU A 100 -0.54 4.78 22.91
C LEU A 100 0.82 4.09 23.03
N ASP A 101 1.06 3.08 22.21
CA ASP A 101 2.31 2.34 22.17
C ASP A 101 2.84 2.26 20.73
N HIS A 102 4.15 2.26 20.58
CA HIS A 102 4.80 2.10 19.28
C HIS A 102 4.53 0.73 18.66
N SER A 103 4.46 -0.33 19.47
CA SER A 103 4.12 -1.69 19.03
C SER A 103 2.72 -1.76 18.42
N ASP A 104 1.79 -0.92 18.86
CA ASP A 104 0.44 -0.81 18.30
C ASP A 104 0.45 -0.09 16.96
N TYR A 105 1.26 0.98 16.81
CA TYR A 105 1.52 1.60 15.51
C TYR A 105 2.08 0.59 14.52
N SER A 106 3.11 -0.16 14.91
CA SER A 106 3.75 -1.17 14.07
C SER A 106 2.79 -2.25 13.59
N GLN A 107 1.74 -2.57 14.35
CA GLN A 107 0.70 -3.55 14.01
C GLN A 107 -0.28 -3.05 12.94
N THR A 108 -0.29 -1.75 12.63
CA THR A 108 -1.21 -1.19 11.63
C THR A 108 -0.70 -1.35 10.20
N ASN A 109 -1.61 -1.19 9.24
CA ASN A 109 -1.26 -1.14 7.82
C ASN A 109 -0.50 0.14 7.44
N ILE A 110 -0.53 1.18 8.28
CA ILE A 110 0.21 2.44 8.03
C ILE A 110 1.71 2.19 8.18
N ALA A 111 2.12 1.55 9.29
CA ALA A 111 3.52 1.21 9.52
C ALA A 111 4.10 0.24 8.49
N TYR A 112 3.26 -0.58 7.86
CA TYR A 112 3.70 -1.50 6.81
C TYR A 112 4.14 -0.76 5.54
N LEU A 113 3.39 0.27 5.12
CA LEU A 113 3.68 1.05 3.91
C LEU A 113 4.98 1.87 4.00
N GLU A 114 5.44 2.19 5.20
CA GLU A 114 6.67 2.96 5.42
C GLU A 114 7.94 2.11 5.25
N ASN A 115 7.83 0.78 5.35
CA ASN A 115 8.96 -0.14 5.32
C ASN A 115 9.11 -0.90 3.98
N GLU A 116 8.34 -0.53 2.95
CA GLU A 116 8.48 -0.97 1.56
C GLU A 116 9.17 0.10 0.71
#